data_AF-A0A1V3XDV0-F1
#
_entry.id   AF-A0A1V3XDV0-F1
#
_cell.length_a   1.000
_cell.length_b   1.000
_cell.length_c   1.000
_cell.angle_alpha   90.00
_cell.angle_beta   90.00
_cell.angle_gamma   90.00
#
_symmetry.space_group_name_H-M   'P 1'
#
loop_
_entity.id
_entity.type
_entity.pdbx_description
1 polymer ?
#
loop_
_entity_poly.entity_id
_entity_poly.type
_entity_poly.pdbx_seq_one_letter_code
_entity_poly.pdbx_strand_id
1 'polypeptide(L)'
;MKQNSYCTEVGTLPGTDFRLPPKYMEMLNLTEAWQFGRGEGVKVAVIDTGVTPHPRFPHLIPGGDYVMAGGDGLSDCDAHGTIVASMIGAAPANGAAPPPAVPRRPVTIPTTEKPPPPQTVTLSPVPPQTQTITVVPAPPSEEGPRVPPRHRVRCRRRPQVRLRPEPTVVER
;
A
#
# COMPACT_ATOMS: atom_id res chain seq x y z
N MET A 1 31.50 14.74 2.40
CA MET A 1 31.29 14.12 1.06
C MET A 1 30.73 15.18 0.12
N LYS A 2 30.33 14.82 -1.11
CA LYS A 2 29.58 15.70 -2.02
C LYS A 2 28.28 15.03 -2.44
N GLN A 3 27.20 15.78 -2.58
CA GLN A 3 25.95 15.29 -3.16
C GLN A 3 26.14 15.07 -4.67
N ASN A 4 25.75 13.89 -5.15
CA ASN A 4 25.91 13.49 -6.55
C ASN A 4 24.57 13.18 -7.26
N SER A 5 23.46 13.19 -6.52
CA SER A 5 22.13 12.89 -7.03
C SER A 5 21.09 13.84 -6.42
N TYR A 6 19.92 13.89 -7.06
CA TYR A 6 18.74 14.52 -6.48
C TYR A 6 18.29 13.76 -5.25
N CYS A 7 17.66 14.48 -4.32
CA CYS A 7 17.01 13.84 -3.19
C CYS A 7 15.80 13.03 -3.63
N THR A 8 15.60 11.90 -2.98
CA THR A 8 14.46 11.01 -3.20
C THR A 8 13.17 11.69 -2.75
N GLU A 9 12.18 11.69 -3.62
CA GLU A 9 10.80 12.06 -3.26
C GLU A 9 9.98 10.81 -2.95
N VAL A 10 9.20 10.85 -1.86
CA VAL A 10 8.26 9.78 -1.50
C VAL A 10 6.89 10.01 -2.12
N GLY A 11 6.25 8.91 -2.52
CA GLY A 11 4.88 8.90 -3.03
C GLY A 11 4.02 7.87 -2.31
N THR A 12 2.72 7.92 -2.57
CA THR A 12 1.74 6.99 -2.01
C THR A 12 1.23 6.07 -3.11
N LEU A 13 0.96 4.80 -2.80
CA LEU A 13 0.35 3.90 -3.77
C LEU A 13 -1.11 4.32 -4.03
N PRO A 14 -1.61 4.18 -5.27
CA PRO A 14 -3.02 4.45 -5.58
C PRO A 14 -3.97 3.64 -4.69
N GLY A 15 -5.00 4.30 -4.16
CA GLY A 15 -5.99 3.66 -3.28
C GLY A 15 -5.54 3.45 -1.83
N THR A 16 -4.39 4.00 -1.42
CA THR A 16 -3.97 3.95 0.00
C THR A 16 -4.94 4.74 0.89
N ASP A 17 -5.55 4.08 1.87
CA ASP A 17 -6.36 4.73 2.89
C ASP A 17 -5.57 4.96 4.19
N PHE A 18 -5.19 6.21 4.44
CA PHE A 18 -4.43 6.62 5.63
C PHE A 18 -5.28 6.75 6.90
N ARG A 19 -6.60 6.52 6.82
CA ARG A 19 -7.45 6.44 8.02
C ARG A 19 -7.28 5.11 8.75
N LEU A 20 -6.79 4.10 8.05
CA LEU A 20 -6.53 2.78 8.62
C LEU A 20 -5.12 2.72 9.20
N PRO A 21 -4.94 2.11 10.39
CA PRO A 21 -3.61 1.90 10.92
C PRO A 21 -2.81 0.94 10.02
N PRO A 22 -1.49 1.12 9.90
CA PRO A 22 -0.65 0.16 9.20
C PRO A 22 -0.75 -1.24 9.82
N LYS A 23 -0.71 -2.29 8.99
CA LYS A 23 -0.91 -3.67 9.44
C LYS A 23 0.07 -4.14 10.52
N TYR A 24 1.29 -3.60 10.55
CA TYR A 24 2.28 -3.93 11.58
C TYR A 24 1.81 -3.52 12.99
N MET A 25 1.01 -2.46 13.12
CA MET A 25 0.51 -2.02 14.43
C MET A 25 -0.46 -3.04 15.04
N GLU A 26 -1.30 -3.66 14.19
CA GLU A 26 -2.18 -4.75 14.60
C GLU A 26 -1.41 -6.02 14.90
N MET A 27 -0.44 -6.38 14.03
CA MET A 27 0.37 -7.60 14.20
C MET A 27 1.16 -7.60 15.50
N LEU A 28 1.68 -6.43 15.91
CA LEU A 28 2.40 -6.25 17.17
C LEU A 28 1.49 -5.92 18.36
N ASN A 29 0.17 -5.85 18.14
CA ASN A 29 -0.82 -5.47 19.14
C ASN A 29 -0.45 -4.20 19.93
N LEU A 30 -0.05 -3.14 19.21
CA LEU A 30 0.48 -1.92 19.82
C LEU A 30 -0.53 -1.21 20.72
N THR A 31 -1.84 -1.32 20.42
CA THR A 31 -2.90 -0.75 21.25
C THR A 31 -2.90 -1.33 22.67
N GLU A 32 -2.67 -2.64 22.80
CA GLU A 32 -2.54 -3.30 24.10
C GLU A 32 -1.20 -2.96 24.75
N ALA A 33 -0.10 -3.03 23.99
CA ALA A 33 1.24 -2.70 24.51
C ALA A 33 1.31 -1.29 25.12
N TRP A 34 0.62 -0.32 24.50
CA TRP A 34 0.59 1.05 24.98
C TRP A 34 -0.14 1.28 26.31
N GLN A 35 -0.88 0.29 26.81
CA GLN A 35 -1.42 0.34 28.19
C GLN A 35 -0.31 0.23 29.24
N PHE A 36 0.83 -0.38 28.88
CA PHE A 36 1.97 -0.58 29.77
C PHE A 36 3.04 0.50 29.62
N GLY A 37 3.14 1.11 28.44
CA GLY A 37 4.08 2.22 28.21
C GLY A 37 4.11 2.68 26.76
N ARG A 38 4.47 3.95 26.57
CA ARG A 38 4.59 4.59 25.24
C ARG A 38 5.98 5.17 24.96
N GLY A 39 6.95 4.87 25.82
CA GLY A 39 8.34 5.37 25.68
C GLY A 39 8.60 6.74 26.32
N GLU A 40 7.72 7.22 27.21
CA GLU A 40 7.93 8.47 27.96
C GLU A 40 9.30 8.47 28.66
N GLY A 41 10.05 9.56 28.47
CA GLY A 41 11.40 9.73 29.02
C GLY A 41 12.52 8.94 28.33
N VAL A 42 12.20 8.08 27.35
CA VAL A 42 13.20 7.32 26.58
C VAL A 42 13.66 8.13 25.38
N LYS A 43 14.97 8.31 25.23
CA LYS A 43 15.58 8.88 24.02
C LYS A 43 16.05 7.76 23.10
N VAL A 44 15.68 7.85 21.83
CA VAL A 44 16.12 6.92 20.77
C VAL A 44 16.97 7.68 19.77
N ALA A 45 18.19 7.22 19.54
CA ALA A 45 19.05 7.73 18.47
C ALA A 45 18.73 7.00 17.16
N VAL A 46 18.49 7.76 16.09
CA VAL A 46 18.22 7.21 14.75
C VAL A 46 19.49 7.42 13.92
N ILE A 47 20.22 6.34 13.65
CA ILE A 47 21.40 6.34 12.79
C ILE A 47 20.95 5.95 11.38
N ASP A 48 20.65 6.93 10.56
CA ASP A 48 20.01 6.73 9.25
C ASP A 48 20.39 7.88 8.29
N THR A 49 19.63 8.09 7.21
CA THR A 49 19.88 9.11 6.17
C THR A 49 19.52 10.55 6.59
N GLY A 50 19.26 10.75 7.88
CA GLY A 50 18.73 11.98 8.46
C GLY A 50 17.22 11.90 8.70
N VAL A 51 16.66 12.90 9.38
CA VAL A 51 15.21 12.98 9.65
C VAL A 51 14.72 14.37 9.35
N THR A 52 13.76 14.49 8.42
CA THR A 52 13.16 15.78 8.08
C THR A 52 12.22 16.25 9.21
N PRO A 53 12.39 17.47 9.74
CA PRO A 53 11.49 18.05 10.74
C PRO A 53 10.04 18.03 10.25
N HIS A 54 9.13 17.60 11.13
CA HIS A 54 7.72 17.46 10.82
C HIS A 54 6.88 17.73 12.07
N PRO A 55 5.64 18.28 11.98
CA PRO A 55 4.79 18.50 13.16
C PRO A 55 4.50 17.26 14.01
N ARG A 56 4.65 16.07 13.41
CA ARG A 56 4.54 14.78 14.12
C ARG A 56 5.80 14.37 14.86
N PHE A 57 6.88 15.15 14.80
CA PHE A 57 8.10 14.97 15.57
C PHE A 57 8.35 16.16 16.52
N PRO A 58 7.47 16.42 17.49
CA PRO A 58 7.58 17.58 18.38
C PRO A 58 8.81 17.54 19.31
N HIS A 59 9.46 16.38 19.42
CA HIS A 59 10.61 16.13 20.28
C HIS A 59 11.87 15.73 19.49
N LEU A 60 11.92 16.04 18.18
CA LEU A 60 13.11 15.78 17.37
C LEU A 60 14.27 16.66 17.83
N ILE A 61 15.43 16.04 18.03
CA ILE A 61 16.66 16.70 18.46
C ILE A 61 17.73 16.44 17.40
N PRO A 62 18.50 17.45 16.96
CA PRO A 62 19.61 17.23 16.03
C PRO A 62 20.65 16.27 16.62
N GLY A 63 21.11 15.33 15.80
CA GLY A 63 22.05 14.26 16.19
C GLY A 63 23.43 14.37 15.56
N GLY A 64 23.63 15.31 14.63
CA GLY A 64 24.83 15.46 13.81
C GLY A 64 24.73 14.74 12.47
N ASP A 65 25.64 15.09 11.56
CA ASP A 65 25.72 14.54 10.21
C ASP A 65 27.14 14.01 9.93
N TYR A 66 27.23 12.76 9.49
CA TYR A 66 28.48 12.07 9.16
C TYR A 66 28.73 11.97 7.65
N VAL A 67 27.84 12.52 6.83
CA VAL A 67 27.89 12.54 5.37
C VAL A 67 28.30 13.93 4.88
N MET A 68 27.57 14.96 5.31
CA MET A 68 27.82 16.36 4.94
C MET A 68 28.46 17.13 6.09
N ALA A 69 29.60 17.78 5.81
CA ALA A 69 30.31 18.54 6.82
C ALA A 69 29.46 19.73 7.29
N GLY A 70 29.28 19.86 8.60
CA GLY A 70 28.48 20.93 9.21
C GLY A 70 26.97 20.67 9.24
N GLY A 71 26.50 19.49 8.81
CA GLY A 71 25.11 19.09 8.98
C GLY A 71 24.78 18.68 10.42
N ASP A 72 23.50 18.74 10.76
CA ASP A 72 22.96 18.46 12.09
C ASP A 72 22.09 17.19 12.16
N GLY A 73 21.94 16.49 11.02
CA GLY A 73 21.14 15.28 10.86
C GLY A 73 19.65 15.54 10.62
N LEU A 74 19.22 16.80 10.51
CA LEU A 74 17.81 17.18 10.26
C LEU A 74 17.48 17.35 8.77
N SER A 75 18.32 16.82 7.89
CA SER A 75 18.09 16.77 6.45
C SER A 75 18.10 15.31 6.00
N ASP A 76 17.02 14.86 5.40
CA ASP A 76 16.90 13.50 4.86
C ASP A 76 16.76 13.55 3.33
N CYS A 77 17.83 13.23 2.61
CA CYS A 77 17.86 13.28 1.14
C CYS A 77 17.41 11.95 0.51
N ASP A 78 17.22 10.91 1.32
CA ASP A 78 16.84 9.57 0.85
C ASP A 78 15.42 9.18 1.28
N ALA A 79 14.81 10.01 2.15
CA ALA A 79 13.52 9.83 2.79
C ALA A 79 13.40 8.61 3.74
N HIS A 80 14.45 7.79 3.84
CA HIS A 80 14.45 6.55 4.61
C HIS A 80 14.42 6.83 6.12
N GLY A 81 15.32 7.67 6.62
CA GLY A 81 15.42 7.97 8.05
C GLY A 81 14.17 8.65 8.60
N THR A 82 13.50 9.48 7.82
CA THR A 82 12.20 10.08 8.19
C THR A 82 11.10 9.02 8.33
N ILE A 83 11.06 8.02 7.44
CA ILE A 83 10.13 6.89 7.54
C ILE A 83 10.43 6.04 8.77
N VAL A 84 11.70 5.70 9.00
CA VAL A 84 12.14 4.94 10.18
C VAL A 84 11.77 5.67 11.48
N ALA A 85 12.11 6.96 11.60
CA ALA A 85 11.75 7.78 12.75
C ALA A 85 10.24 7.84 12.97
N SER A 86 9.44 7.83 11.88
CA SER A 86 7.99 7.84 11.97
C SER A 86 7.40 6.58 12.61
N MET A 87 8.02 5.43 12.36
CA MET A 87 7.61 4.16 12.96
C MET A 87 7.98 4.08 14.45
N ILE A 88 9.08 4.75 14.84
CA ILE A 88 9.58 4.74 16.23
C ILE A 88 8.77 5.67 17.13
N GLY A 89 8.53 6.92 16.71
CA GLY A 89 8.12 7.97 17.64
C GLY A 89 7.30 9.11 17.05
N ALA A 90 6.68 8.94 15.88
CA ALA A 90 5.77 9.98 15.39
C ALA A 90 4.54 10.12 16.31
N ALA A 91 4.21 11.36 16.66
CA ALA A 91 2.93 11.69 17.28
C ALA A 91 1.75 11.26 16.39
N PRO A 92 0.58 10.97 16.96
CA PRO A 92 -0.62 10.64 16.19
C PRO A 92 -0.94 11.74 15.15
N ALA A 93 -1.34 11.31 13.94
CA ALA A 93 -1.94 12.22 12.99
C ALA A 93 -3.40 12.41 13.41
N ASN A 94 -3.74 13.54 14.03
CA ASN A 94 -5.10 13.85 14.52
C ASN A 94 -6.12 14.06 13.37
N GLY A 95 -6.25 13.10 12.45
CA GLY A 95 -7.06 13.22 11.24
C GLY A 95 -6.49 14.17 10.18
N ALA A 96 -5.21 14.54 10.27
CA ALA A 96 -4.57 15.40 9.29
C ALA A 96 -4.67 14.78 7.89
N ALA A 97 -5.25 15.53 6.96
CA ALA A 97 -5.34 15.12 5.57
C ALA A 97 -3.93 14.92 4.98
N PRO A 98 -3.74 13.92 4.10
CA PRO A 98 -2.48 13.81 3.38
C PRO A 98 -2.20 15.15 2.66
N PRO A 99 -0.93 15.61 2.65
CA PRO A 99 -0.59 16.83 1.93
C PRO A 99 -1.00 16.67 0.46
N PRO A 100 -1.42 17.77 -0.20
CA PRO A 100 -1.78 17.72 -1.61
C PRO A 100 -0.59 17.22 -2.43
N ALA A 101 -0.86 16.33 -3.40
CA ALA A 101 0.15 15.89 -4.34
C ALA A 101 0.63 17.11 -5.15
N VAL A 102 1.86 17.56 -4.88
CA VAL A 102 2.47 18.66 -5.61
C VAL A 102 3.07 18.12 -6.91
N PRO A 103 2.83 18.75 -8.08
CA PRO A 103 3.44 18.31 -9.32
C PRO A 103 4.96 18.36 -9.21
N ARG A 104 5.58 17.23 -9.54
CA ARG A 104 7.03 17.04 -9.53
C ARG A 104 7.67 17.99 -10.53
N ARG A 105 8.39 18.99 -10.03
CA ARG A 105 9.32 19.77 -10.84
C ARG A 105 10.72 19.27 -10.50
N PRO A 106 11.58 18.95 -11.49
CA PRO A 106 12.97 18.67 -11.19
C PRO A 106 13.55 19.86 -10.42
N VAL A 107 13.88 19.64 -9.14
CA VAL A 107 14.62 20.62 -8.35
C VAL A 107 15.97 20.76 -9.03
N THR A 108 16.49 21.98 -9.20
CA THR A 108 17.80 22.19 -9.85
C THR A 108 18.88 22.02 -8.80
N ILE A 109 19.86 21.12 -8.99
CA ILE A 109 21.02 21.06 -8.09
C ILE A 109 21.81 22.35 -8.32
N PRO A 110 22.20 23.10 -7.27
CA PRO A 110 23.29 24.05 -7.40
C PRO A 110 24.56 23.26 -7.69
N THR A 111 24.89 23.10 -8.96
CA THR A 111 26.16 22.54 -9.41
C THR A 111 26.99 23.63 -10.07
N THR A 112 28.29 23.62 -9.79
CA THR A 112 29.28 24.42 -10.53
C THR A 112 29.71 23.73 -11.83
N GLU A 113 29.20 22.54 -12.10
CA GLU A 113 29.43 21.83 -13.36
C GLU A 113 28.71 22.55 -14.51
N LYS A 114 29.44 22.76 -15.61
CA LYS A 114 28.87 23.32 -16.83
C LYS A 114 27.68 22.45 -17.26
N PRO A 115 26.50 23.03 -17.59
CA PRO A 115 25.38 22.24 -18.08
C PRO A 115 25.86 21.31 -19.20
N PRO A 116 25.48 20.02 -19.16
CA PRO A 116 25.78 19.14 -20.30
C PRO A 116 25.22 19.81 -21.56
N PRO A 117 25.93 19.76 -22.70
CA PRO A 117 25.38 20.25 -23.95
C PRO A 117 24.02 19.60 -24.17
N PRO A 118 23.05 20.30 -24.81
CA PRO A 118 21.72 19.76 -25.04
C PRO A 118 21.86 18.35 -25.62
N GLN A 119 21.46 17.36 -24.83
CA GLN A 119 21.46 16.00 -25.31
C GLN A 119 20.26 15.93 -26.24
N THR A 120 20.52 15.90 -27.56
CA THR A 120 19.50 15.51 -28.51
C THR A 120 19.06 14.12 -28.08
N VAL A 121 17.86 14.02 -27.51
CA VAL A 121 17.21 12.73 -27.33
C VAL A 121 16.89 12.24 -28.73
N THR A 122 17.86 11.57 -29.37
CA THR A 122 17.58 10.76 -30.54
C THR A 122 16.70 9.65 -30.03
N LEU A 123 15.39 9.80 -30.19
CA LEU A 123 14.46 8.69 -30.06
C LEU A 123 14.95 7.65 -31.08
N SER A 124 15.73 6.67 -30.61
CA SER A 124 16.02 5.48 -31.41
C SER A 124 14.68 4.97 -31.93
N PRO A 125 14.52 4.74 -33.24
CA PRO A 125 13.28 4.21 -33.76
C PRO A 125 12.95 2.92 -33.01
N VAL A 126 11.77 2.90 -32.41
CA VAL A 126 11.19 1.70 -31.79
C VAL A 126 11.27 0.58 -32.83
N PRO A 127 11.86 -0.60 -32.53
CA PRO A 127 11.86 -1.71 -33.46
C PRO A 127 10.42 -2.01 -33.89
N PRO A 128 10.17 -2.34 -35.18
CA PRO A 128 8.82 -2.66 -35.63
C PRO A 128 8.28 -3.78 -34.74
N GLN A 129 7.12 -3.53 -34.15
CA GLN A 129 6.49 -4.49 -33.25
C GLN A 129 6.25 -5.78 -34.03
N THR A 130 6.78 -6.90 -33.54
CA THR A 130 6.50 -8.21 -34.11
C THR A 130 4.99 -8.42 -34.03
N GLN A 131 4.31 -8.42 -35.18
CA GLN A 131 2.87 -8.67 -35.21
C GLN A 131 2.65 -10.14 -34.88
N THR A 132 2.17 -10.42 -33.67
CA THR A 132 1.65 -11.74 -33.33
C THR A 132 0.31 -11.91 -34.04
N ILE A 133 0.32 -12.58 -35.19
CA ILE A 133 -0.91 -13.03 -35.86
C ILE A 133 -1.52 -14.10 -34.96
N THR A 134 -2.52 -13.71 -34.17
CA THR A 134 -3.37 -14.66 -33.46
C THR A 134 -4.37 -15.20 -34.49
N VAL A 135 -4.13 -16.40 -35.00
CA VAL A 135 -5.13 -17.11 -35.79
C VAL A 135 -6.22 -17.55 -34.80
N VAL A 136 -7.33 -16.81 -34.80
CA VAL A 136 -8.54 -17.20 -34.06
C VAL A 136 -9.14 -18.39 -34.81
N PRO A 137 -9.23 -19.60 -34.21
CA PRO A 137 -9.95 -20.70 -34.85
C PRO A 137 -11.44 -20.33 -34.98
N ALA A 138 -12.05 -20.73 -36.10
CA ALA A 138 -13.45 -20.48 -36.37
C ALA A 138 -14.35 -21.04 -35.26
N PRO A 139 -15.44 -20.34 -34.89
CA PRO A 139 -16.39 -20.87 -33.92
C PRO A 139 -17.02 -22.17 -34.44
N PRO A 140 -17.26 -23.17 -33.58
CA PRO A 140 -18.04 -24.34 -33.98
C PRO A 140 -19.46 -23.90 -34.36
N SER A 141 -19.96 -24.44 -35.47
CA SER A 141 -21.30 -24.18 -35.99
C SER A 141 -22.37 -24.39 -34.92
N GLU A 142 -23.30 -23.44 -34.79
CA GLU A 142 -24.48 -23.57 -33.94
C GLU A 142 -25.28 -24.82 -34.31
N GLU A 143 -25.29 -25.81 -33.43
CA GLU A 143 -26.25 -26.90 -33.51
C GLU A 143 -27.55 -26.44 -32.83
N GLY A 144 -28.62 -26.39 -33.64
CA GLY A 144 -29.94 -25.90 -33.24
C GLY A 144 -30.60 -26.66 -32.07
N PRO A 145 -31.77 -26.18 -31.61
CA PRO A 145 -32.32 -26.58 -30.32
C PRO A 145 -32.64 -28.07 -30.23
N ARG A 146 -31.84 -28.83 -29.46
CA ARG A 146 -32.21 -30.19 -29.07
C ARG A 146 -33.23 -30.13 -27.93
N VAL A 147 -34.43 -30.61 -28.24
CA VAL A 147 -35.55 -30.85 -27.32
C VAL A 147 -35.08 -31.64 -26.09
N PRO A 148 -35.44 -31.25 -24.86
CA PRO A 148 -35.01 -31.97 -23.66
C PRO A 148 -35.68 -33.36 -23.58
N PRO A 149 -34.94 -34.42 -23.18
CA PRO A 149 -35.53 -35.73 -22.98
C PRO A 149 -36.47 -35.73 -21.77
N ARG A 150 -37.66 -36.30 -21.93
CA ARG A 150 -38.63 -36.53 -20.85
C ARG A 150 -37.96 -37.34 -19.73
N HIS A 151 -37.78 -36.72 -18.55
CA HIS A 151 -37.40 -37.46 -17.36
C HIS A 151 -38.48 -38.48 -17.02
N ARG A 152 -38.15 -39.77 -17.12
CA ARG A 152 -38.91 -40.83 -16.44
C ARG A 152 -38.90 -40.51 -14.95
N VAL A 153 -40.05 -40.13 -14.42
CA VAL A 153 -40.30 -40.00 -12.99
C VAL A 153 -39.95 -41.33 -12.33
N ARG A 154 -38.77 -41.40 -11.71
CA ARG A 154 -38.46 -42.45 -10.75
C ARG A 154 -39.31 -42.16 -9.53
N CYS A 155 -40.42 -42.88 -9.38
CA CYS A 155 -41.18 -42.94 -8.13
C CYS A 155 -40.23 -43.36 -6.99
N ARG A 156 -39.62 -42.40 -6.29
CA ARG A 156 -39.19 -42.64 -4.92
C ARG A 156 -40.47 -42.89 -4.13
N ARG A 157 -40.68 -44.15 -3.70
CA ARG A 157 -41.72 -44.48 -2.71
C ARG A 157 -41.57 -43.48 -1.57
N ARG A 158 -42.61 -42.68 -1.33
CA ARG A 158 -42.72 -41.87 -0.12
C ARG A 158 -42.53 -42.82 1.08
N PRO A 159 -41.67 -42.51 2.07
CA PRO A 159 -41.80 -43.15 3.37
C PRO A 159 -43.21 -42.79 3.86
N GLN A 160 -44.01 -43.81 4.20
CA GLN A 160 -45.28 -43.58 4.87
C GLN A 160 -44.98 -42.86 6.18
N VAL A 161 -45.36 -41.59 6.27
CA VAL A 161 -45.61 -40.95 7.56
C VAL A 161 -46.82 -41.68 8.12
N ARG A 162 -46.58 -42.60 9.05
CA ARG A 162 -47.62 -43.25 9.83
C ARG A 162 -48.29 -42.15 10.64
N LEU A 163 -49.49 -41.73 10.23
CA LEU A 163 -50.38 -40.92 11.05
C LEU A 163 -50.59 -41.69 12.36
N ARG A 164 -50.11 -41.14 13.47
CA ARG A 164 -50.57 -41.58 14.79
C ARG A 164 -52.01 -41.08 14.93
N PRO A 165 -52.96 -41.92 15.37
CA PRO A 165 -54.30 -41.45 15.69
C PRO A 165 -54.22 -40.49 16.88
N GLU A 166 -55.01 -39.42 16.82
CA GLU A 166 -55.21 -38.48 17.93
C GLU A 166 -55.66 -39.21 19.20
N PRO A 167 -55.27 -38.73 20.41
CA PRO A 167 -55.89 -39.16 21.63
C PRO A 167 -57.27 -38.49 21.77
N THR A 168 -58.31 -39.31 21.78
CA THR A 168 -59.65 -38.93 22.26
C THR A 168 -59.54 -38.44 23.71
N VAL A 169 -59.71 -37.14 23.93
CA VAL A 169 -59.95 -36.60 25.28
C VAL A 169 -61.45 -36.70 25.52
N VAL A 170 -61.80 -37.56 26.47
CA VAL A 170 -63.13 -37.66 27.07
C VAL A 170 -63.27 -36.51 28.08
N GLU A 171 -64.26 -35.67 27.88
CA GLU A 171 -64.69 -34.61 28.79
C GLU A 171 -65.43 -35.22 29.99
N ARG A 172 -64.96 -34.91 31.20
CA ARG A 172 -65.72 -34.87 32.46
C ARG A 172 -65.15 -33.81 33.37
#